data_AF-A0A536RYR4-F1
#
_entry.id   AF-A0A536RYR4-F1
#
_cell.length_a   1.000
_cell.length_b   1.000
_cell.length_c   1.000
_cell.angle_alpha   90.00
_cell.angle_beta   90.00
_cell.angle_gamma   90.00
#
_symmetry.space_group_name_H-M   'P 1'
#
loop_
_entity.id
_entity.type
_entity.pdbx_description
1 polymer ?
#
loop_
_entity_poly.entity_id
_entity_poly.type
_entity_poly.pdbx_seq_one_letter_code
_entity_poly.pdbx_strand_id
1 'polypeptide(L)'
;MNLADEGLRLLAASRMAQQQEGHAHFWERALSRRQFLATTGLAGGAVVTSSIWMPLVAEARTSAAPVPIPYGTTIGNLFHFLPPAPNTDDSSIFNFKGTVGVADISGPGAGTHDGKPLPSNAEFGSDNRFMKGVYIGADGKQHRGTFAFI
;
A
#
# COMPACT_ATOMS: atom_id res chain seq x y z
N MET A 1 43.67 -36.26 -14.89
CA MET A 1 42.35 -36.58 -14.32
C MET A 1 41.99 -35.45 -13.37
N ASN A 2 40.92 -34.71 -13.68
CA ASN A 2 40.55 -33.49 -12.98
C ASN A 2 39.43 -33.79 -11.97
N LEU A 3 39.76 -33.75 -10.68
CA LEU A 3 38.87 -34.07 -9.56
C LEU A 3 37.60 -33.18 -9.51
N ALA A 4 37.62 -32.02 -10.17
CA ALA A 4 36.49 -31.10 -10.21
C ALA A 4 35.33 -31.63 -11.10
N ASP A 5 35.65 -32.28 -12.22
CA ASP A 5 34.63 -32.77 -13.17
C ASP A 5 33.90 -33.99 -12.61
N GLU A 6 34.60 -34.84 -11.85
CA GLU A 6 34.05 -36.04 -11.22
C GLU A 6 33.11 -35.70 -10.05
N GLY A 7 33.44 -34.67 -9.27
CA GLY A 7 32.59 -34.16 -8.19
C GLY A 7 31.26 -33.58 -8.70
N LEU A 8 31.28 -32.90 -9.85
CA LEU A 8 30.07 -32.34 -10.47
C LEU A 8 29.16 -33.45 -11.03
N ARG A 9 29.73 -34.52 -11.59
CA ARG A 9 28.95 -35.68 -12.04
C ARG A 9 28.33 -36.46 -10.88
N LEU A 10 29.04 -36.58 -9.76
CA LEU A 10 28.52 -37.22 -8.54
C LEU A 10 27.37 -36.43 -7.89
N LEU A 11 27.42 -35.10 -7.91
CA LEU A 11 26.33 -34.24 -7.46
C LEU A 11 25.10 -34.34 -8.38
N ALA A 12 25.32 -34.38 -9.70
CA ALA A 12 24.24 -34.55 -10.68
C ALA A 12 23.57 -35.94 -10.62
N ALA A 13 24.31 -36.98 -10.22
CA ALA A 13 23.80 -38.34 -10.03
C ALA A 13 23.29 -38.62 -8.60
N SER A 14 23.34 -37.63 -7.70
CA SER A 14 22.90 -37.80 -6.33
C SER A 14 21.38 -37.94 -6.24
N ARG A 15 20.90 -38.76 -5.30
CA ARG A 15 19.47 -38.94 -4.99
C ARG A 15 18.75 -37.62 -4.66
N MET A 16 19.49 -36.59 -4.27
CA MET A 16 18.98 -35.24 -4.00
C MET A 16 18.61 -34.49 -5.28
N ALA A 17 19.36 -34.66 -6.38
CA ALA A 17 19.02 -34.07 -7.68
C ALA A 17 17.81 -34.72 -8.33
N GLN A 18 17.54 -35.99 -8.00
CA GLN A 18 16.42 -36.76 -8.54
C GLN A 18 15.11 -36.62 -7.74
N GLN A 19 15.12 -35.89 -6.62
CA GLN A 19 13.92 -35.57 -5.82
C GLN A 19 13.45 -34.12 -5.97
N GLN A 20 13.51 -33.57 -7.19
CA GLN A 20 12.63 -32.46 -7.56
C GLN A 20 11.27 -32.99 -8.04
N GLU A 21 10.63 -33.85 -7.25
CA GLU A 21 9.18 -34.06 -7.37
C GLU A 21 8.48 -33.03 -6.47
N GLY A 22 8.58 -31.76 -6.85
CA GLY A 22 7.65 -30.75 -6.39
C GLY A 22 6.26 -31.11 -6.93
N HIS A 23 5.45 -31.74 -6.08
CA HIS A 23 4.13 -32.26 -6.42
C HIS A 23 3.31 -31.25 -7.24
N ALA A 24 2.97 -31.63 -8.48
CA ALA A 24 2.05 -30.89 -9.36
C ALA A 24 0.70 -30.54 -8.69
N HIS A 25 0.34 -31.27 -7.63
CA HIS A 25 -0.84 -31.06 -6.81
C HIS A 25 -0.93 -29.69 -6.12
N PHE A 26 0.17 -28.94 -5.99
CA PHE A 26 0.13 -27.60 -5.37
C PHE A 26 -0.70 -26.62 -6.20
N TRP A 27 -0.59 -26.69 -7.53
CA TRP A 27 -1.36 -25.83 -8.45
C TRP A 27 -2.77 -26.35 -8.72
N GLU A 28 -3.01 -27.66 -8.59
CA GLU A 28 -4.35 -28.25 -8.70
C GLU A 28 -5.26 -27.92 -7.51
N ARG A 29 -4.68 -27.48 -6.37
CA ARG A 29 -5.42 -27.08 -5.15
C ARG A 29 -5.47 -25.58 -4.93
N ALA A 30 -5.02 -24.77 -5.89
CA ALA A 30 -5.18 -23.32 -5.80
C ALA A 30 -6.65 -22.96 -6.06
N LEU A 31 -7.41 -22.72 -5.00
CA LEU A 31 -8.75 -22.13 -5.11
C LEU A 31 -8.64 -20.84 -5.93
N SER A 32 -9.47 -20.71 -6.97
CA SER A 32 -9.55 -19.44 -7.70
C SER A 32 -9.96 -18.32 -6.73
N ARG A 33 -9.48 -17.09 -6.94
CA ARG A 33 -9.83 -15.92 -6.11
C ARG A 33 -11.34 -15.78 -5.87
N ARG A 34 -12.15 -16.16 -6.86
CA ARG A 34 -13.62 -16.17 -6.80
C ARG A 34 -14.16 -17.29 -5.91
N GLN A 35 -13.59 -18.49 -5.97
CA GLN A 35 -13.96 -19.61 -5.09
C GLN A 35 -13.54 -19.34 -3.64
N PHE A 36 -12.36 -18.74 -3.41
CA PHE A 36 -11.95 -18.30 -2.08
C PHE A 36 -13.00 -17.35 -1.47
N LEU A 37 -13.39 -16.28 -2.18
CA LEU A 37 -14.41 -15.33 -1.74
C LEU A 37 -15.80 -15.98 -1.57
N ALA A 38 -16.21 -16.86 -2.47
CA ALA A 38 -17.50 -17.55 -2.39
C ALA A 38 -17.57 -18.50 -1.18
N THR A 39 -16.44 -19.12 -0.81
CA THR A 39 -16.38 -20.11 0.28
C THR A 39 -16.28 -19.45 1.65
N THR A 40 -15.68 -18.25 1.76
CA THR A 40 -15.61 -17.51 3.05
C THR A 40 -16.91 -16.81 3.43
N GLY A 41 -17.84 -16.61 2.49
CA GLY A 41 -19.12 -15.92 2.75
C GLY A 41 -20.16 -16.71 3.55
N LEU A 42 -20.00 -18.02 3.74
CA LEU A 42 -21.06 -18.89 4.29
C LEU A 42 -20.71 -19.62 5.59
N ALA A 43 -19.49 -19.50 6.13
CA ALA A 43 -19.10 -20.17 7.37
C ALA A 43 -18.20 -19.29 8.24
N GLY A 44 -18.78 -18.61 9.23
CA GLY A 44 -18.00 -17.80 10.18
C GLY A 44 -18.85 -17.07 11.21
N GLY A 45 -19.42 -17.82 12.16
CA GLY A 45 -20.04 -17.26 13.35
C GLY A 45 -19.04 -16.46 14.22
N ALA A 46 -19.61 -15.60 15.06
CA ALA A 46 -18.91 -14.62 15.89
C ALA A 46 -17.68 -15.15 16.66
N VAL A 47 -16.51 -14.55 16.41
CA VAL A 47 -15.39 -14.48 17.38
C VAL A 47 -14.78 -13.07 17.32
N VAL A 48 -14.88 -12.36 18.44
CA VAL A 48 -14.22 -11.08 18.71
C VAL A 48 -12.75 -11.34 19.02
N THR A 49 -11.82 -10.74 18.26
CA THR A 49 -10.51 -10.15 18.69
C THR A 49 -9.55 -10.07 17.49
N SER A 50 -9.43 -8.91 16.84
CA SER A 50 -8.21 -8.33 16.21
C SER A 50 -8.61 -7.35 15.10
N SER A 51 -8.57 -6.06 15.43
CA SER A 51 -9.09 -4.94 14.65
C SER A 51 -8.25 -4.55 13.42
N ILE A 52 -7.45 -5.46 12.84
CA ILE A 52 -6.43 -5.08 11.85
C ILE A 52 -6.70 -5.69 10.46
N TRP A 53 -7.49 -6.76 10.33
CA TRP A 53 -7.56 -7.55 9.08
C TRP A 53 -8.95 -7.68 8.44
N MET A 54 -9.98 -6.99 8.95
CA MET A 54 -11.26 -6.88 8.26
C MET A 54 -11.31 -5.54 7.48
N PRO A 55 -11.57 -5.54 6.16
CA PRO A 55 -11.97 -4.31 5.50
C PRO A 55 -13.34 -3.93 6.06
N LEU A 56 -13.33 -3.01 7.02
CA LEU A 56 -14.55 -2.37 7.47
C LEU A 56 -15.10 -1.62 6.25
N VAL A 57 -16.30 -1.99 5.79
CA VAL A 57 -17.05 -1.13 4.87
C VAL A 57 -17.30 0.16 5.65
N ALA A 58 -16.50 1.18 5.35
CA ALA A 58 -16.71 2.51 5.89
C ALA A 58 -17.95 3.07 5.19
N GLU A 59 -19.10 2.95 5.85
CA GLU A 59 -20.26 3.78 5.54
C GLU A 59 -19.78 5.24 5.55
N ALA A 60 -19.84 5.90 4.39
CA ALA A 60 -19.62 7.32 4.29
C ALA A 60 -20.74 8.01 5.06
N ARG A 61 -20.54 8.25 6.36
CA ARG A 61 -21.40 9.17 7.10
C ARG A 61 -21.38 10.49 6.34
N THR A 62 -22.56 11.09 6.17
CA THR A 62 -22.68 12.46 5.68
C THR A 62 -22.08 13.40 6.73
N SER A 63 -20.76 13.53 6.70
CA SER A 63 -20.00 14.50 7.47
C SER A 63 -19.64 15.66 6.55
N ALA A 64 -19.62 16.88 7.08
CA ALA A 64 -19.19 18.02 6.28
C ALA A 64 -17.76 17.79 5.77
N ALA A 65 -17.46 18.24 4.56
CA ALA A 65 -16.16 18.03 3.94
C ALA A 65 -15.04 18.66 4.82
N PRO A 66 -13.85 18.04 4.90
CA PRO A 66 -12.71 18.66 5.54
C PRO A 66 -12.29 19.91 4.77
N VAL A 67 -11.76 20.89 5.49
CA VAL A 67 -11.16 22.10 4.90
C VAL A 67 -9.66 21.84 4.69
N PRO A 68 -9.08 22.11 3.52
CA PRO A 68 -7.65 21.96 3.31
C PRO A 68 -6.84 22.99 4.13
N ILE A 69 -5.60 22.66 4.48
CA ILE A 69 -4.68 23.63 5.12
C ILE A 69 -4.54 24.91 4.27
N PRO A 70 -4.45 26.11 4.87
CA PRO A 70 -4.47 27.38 4.12
C PRO A 70 -3.14 27.70 3.42
N TYR A 71 -2.16 26.82 3.52
CA TYR A 71 -0.84 26.90 2.91
C TYR A 71 -0.54 25.58 2.19
N GLY A 72 0.61 25.48 1.52
CA GLY A 72 0.99 24.27 0.82
C GLY A 72 2.19 24.41 -0.11
N THR A 73 2.35 23.44 -1.00
CA THR A 73 3.46 23.34 -1.94
C THR A 73 3.03 23.80 -3.32
N THR A 74 3.83 24.65 -3.97
CA THR A 74 3.53 25.14 -5.32
C THR A 74 4.24 24.29 -6.36
N ILE A 75 3.46 23.60 -7.20
CA ILE A 75 3.93 22.78 -8.33
C ILE A 75 3.15 23.21 -9.57
N GLY A 76 3.50 24.35 -10.15
CA GLY A 76 2.68 25.04 -11.15
C GLY A 76 1.43 25.69 -10.54
N ASN A 77 0.67 24.94 -9.72
CA ASN A 77 -0.45 25.40 -8.89
C ASN A 77 -0.17 25.14 -7.40
N LEU A 78 -0.94 25.78 -6.52
CA LEU A 78 -0.91 25.49 -5.09
C LEU A 78 -1.58 24.13 -4.82
N PHE A 79 -0.84 23.22 -4.18
CA PHE A 79 -1.36 21.99 -3.61
C PHE A 79 -1.32 22.08 -2.07
N HIS A 80 -2.44 21.77 -1.42
CA HIS A 80 -2.62 21.92 0.02
C HIS A 80 -2.00 20.77 0.85
N PHE A 81 -0.70 20.58 0.70
CA PHE A 81 0.13 19.68 1.50
C PHE A 81 1.54 20.28 1.65
N LEU A 82 2.25 19.90 2.71
CA LEU A 82 3.67 20.19 2.91
C LEU A 82 4.44 18.88 2.97
N PRO A 83 5.61 18.72 2.33
CA PRO A 83 6.44 17.53 2.47
C PRO A 83 6.73 17.25 3.96
N PRO A 84 6.79 15.98 4.37
CA PRO A 84 7.03 15.65 5.77
C PRO A 84 8.36 16.20 6.26
N ALA A 85 8.35 16.85 7.42
CA ALA A 85 9.54 17.38 8.03
C ALA A 85 9.48 17.27 9.57
N PRO A 86 10.63 17.23 10.25
CA PRO A 86 10.64 17.24 11.71
C PRO A 86 9.89 18.45 12.27
N ASN A 87 8.98 18.20 13.21
CA ASN A 87 8.18 19.23 13.90
C ASN A 87 7.21 20.00 13.00
N THR A 88 6.78 19.45 11.86
CA THR A 88 5.70 20.01 11.04
C THR A 88 4.39 19.24 11.19
N ASP A 89 3.28 19.88 10.83
CA ASP A 89 1.98 19.21 10.70
C ASP A 89 1.91 18.52 9.33
N ASP A 90 1.91 17.19 9.34
CA ASP A 90 1.81 16.38 8.13
C ASP A 90 0.36 16.17 7.67
N SER A 91 -0.63 16.73 8.36
CA SER A 91 -2.01 16.70 7.88
C SER A 91 -2.22 17.68 6.73
N SER A 92 -3.02 17.27 5.74
CA SER A 92 -3.50 18.16 4.68
C SER A 92 -4.88 18.78 5.01
N ILE A 93 -5.36 18.57 6.24
CA ILE A 93 -6.68 19.01 6.71
C ILE A 93 -6.50 20.08 7.79
N PHE A 94 -7.07 21.26 7.56
CA PHE A 94 -7.06 22.37 8.52
C PHE A 94 -7.85 22.03 9.78
N ASN A 95 -7.33 22.47 10.94
CA ASN A 95 -7.89 22.17 12.26
C ASN A 95 -8.11 20.67 12.51
N PHE A 96 -7.18 19.84 12.06
CA PHE A 96 -7.18 18.41 12.32
C PHE A 96 -6.45 18.08 13.62
N LYS A 97 -7.00 17.11 14.36
CA LYS A 97 -6.34 16.48 15.50
C LYS A 97 -6.53 14.98 15.43
N GLY A 98 -5.43 14.26 15.25
CA GLY A 98 -5.47 12.81 15.13
C GLY A 98 -4.11 12.21 14.82
N THR A 99 -4.16 11.01 14.24
CA THR A 99 -2.98 10.31 13.76
C THR A 99 -2.89 10.49 12.26
N VAL A 100 -1.72 10.89 11.79
CA VAL A 100 -1.35 10.90 10.39
C VAL A 100 -0.26 9.86 10.21
N GLY A 101 -0.45 8.94 9.28
CA GLY A 101 0.65 8.14 8.77
C GLY A 101 0.98 8.60 7.37
N VAL A 102 2.28 8.68 7.09
CA VAL A 102 2.80 9.20 5.84
C VAL A 102 3.77 8.19 5.25
N ALA A 103 3.71 8.04 3.93
CA ALA A 103 4.71 7.40 3.12
C ALA A 103 5.19 8.41 2.08
N ASP A 104 6.33 9.03 2.35
CA ASP A 104 7.07 9.83 1.38
C ASP A 104 8.11 8.92 0.70
N ILE A 105 7.88 8.68 -0.58
CA ILE A 105 8.63 7.73 -1.40
C ILE A 105 9.33 8.53 -2.48
N SER A 106 10.65 8.43 -2.53
CA SER A 106 11.45 8.99 -3.62
C SER A 106 12.42 7.95 -4.17
N GLY A 107 12.77 8.09 -5.46
CA GLY A 107 13.77 7.22 -6.09
C GLY A 107 13.86 7.39 -7.60
N PRO A 108 14.63 6.51 -8.27
CA PRO A 108 14.71 6.51 -9.73
C PRO A 108 13.35 6.26 -10.36
N GLY A 109 13.00 7.11 -11.32
CA GLY A 109 11.81 6.96 -12.15
C GLY A 109 12.08 6.10 -13.38
N ALA A 110 11.10 5.28 -13.74
CA ALA A 110 11.08 4.55 -15.01
C ALA A 110 9.67 4.60 -15.57
N GLY A 111 9.54 4.73 -16.90
CA GLY A 111 8.22 4.82 -17.52
C GLY A 111 8.26 5.34 -18.95
N THR A 112 7.08 5.59 -19.50
CA THR A 112 6.89 6.16 -20.84
C THR A 112 5.96 7.35 -20.73
N HIS A 113 6.33 8.47 -21.34
CA HIS A 113 5.51 9.68 -21.44
C HIS A 113 5.40 10.05 -22.92
N ASP A 114 4.17 10.25 -23.40
CA ASP A 114 3.86 10.54 -24.82
C ASP A 114 4.53 9.56 -25.81
N GLY A 115 4.52 8.28 -25.47
CA GLY A 115 5.09 7.21 -26.29
C GLY A 115 6.62 7.14 -26.29
N LYS A 116 7.33 7.97 -25.52
CA LYS A 116 8.79 7.96 -25.40
C LYS A 116 9.23 7.51 -24.00
N PRO A 117 10.31 6.73 -23.86
CA PRO A 117 10.84 6.37 -22.56
C PRO A 117 11.25 7.63 -21.80
N LEU A 118 11.03 7.62 -20.48
CA LEU A 118 11.57 8.66 -19.60
C LEU A 118 13.11 8.67 -19.66
N PRO A 119 13.76 9.83 -19.46
CA PRO A 119 15.22 9.94 -19.37
C PRO A 119 15.81 9.00 -18.30
N SER A 120 17.08 8.59 -18.47
CA SER A 120 17.77 7.70 -17.52
C SER A 120 17.98 8.31 -16.13
N ASN A 121 17.86 9.64 -16.01
CA ASN A 121 17.92 10.39 -14.76
C ASN A 121 16.52 10.84 -14.29
N ALA A 122 15.45 10.21 -14.79
CA ALA A 122 14.12 10.48 -14.28
C ALA A 122 14.03 10.13 -12.80
N GLU A 123 13.24 10.93 -12.08
CA GLU A 123 12.96 10.75 -10.65
C GLU A 123 11.48 10.42 -10.48
N PHE A 124 11.18 9.64 -9.45
CA PHE A 124 9.85 9.36 -8.97
C PHE A 124 9.72 9.87 -7.53
N GLY A 125 8.59 10.52 -7.26
CA GLY A 125 8.19 10.99 -5.95
C GLY A 125 6.71 10.68 -5.72
N SER A 126 6.37 10.19 -4.52
CA SER A 126 4.98 9.96 -4.12
C SER A 126 4.83 10.20 -2.63
N ASP A 127 3.88 11.05 -2.27
CA ASP A 127 3.49 11.32 -0.90
C ASP A 127 2.09 10.76 -0.68
N ASN A 128 1.99 9.69 0.09
CA ASN A 128 0.72 9.07 0.44
C ASN A 128 0.45 9.25 1.93
N ARG A 129 -0.78 9.63 2.29
CA ARG A 129 -1.16 9.84 3.69
C ARG A 129 -2.45 9.15 4.02
N PHE A 130 -2.51 8.58 5.22
CA PHE A 130 -3.74 8.19 5.87
C PHE A 130 -3.93 9.02 7.14
N MET A 131 -5.11 9.61 7.30
CA MET A 131 -5.42 10.52 8.40
C MET A 131 -6.65 10.01 9.12
N LYS A 132 -6.55 9.77 10.43
CA LYS A 132 -7.69 9.36 11.26
C LYS A 132 -7.77 10.24 12.50
N GLY A 133 -8.89 10.92 12.68
CA GLY A 133 -8.98 11.90 13.75
C GLY A 133 -10.27 12.70 13.77
N VAL A 134 -10.17 13.83 14.46
CA VAL A 134 -11.20 14.86 14.58
C VAL A 134 -10.81 16.05 13.71
N TYR A 135 -11.76 16.66 13.03
CA TYR A 135 -11.53 17.83 12.16
C TYR A 135 -12.67 18.83 12.28
N ILE A 136 -12.42 20.08 11.89
CA ILE A 136 -13.48 21.08 11.69
C ILE A 136 -13.89 21.03 10.22
N GLY A 137 -15.15 20.71 9.95
CA GLY A 137 -15.70 20.62 8.60
C GLY A 137 -15.99 22.00 8.02
N ALA A 138 -16.29 22.03 6.71
CA ALA A 138 -16.72 23.24 6.02
C ALA A 138 -18.00 23.89 6.61
N ASP A 139 -18.75 23.16 7.44
CA ASP A 139 -19.88 23.65 8.21
C ASP A 139 -19.50 24.33 9.55
N GLY A 140 -18.20 24.44 9.84
CA GLY A 140 -17.66 25.01 11.07
C GLY A 140 -17.83 24.11 12.31
N LYS A 141 -18.30 22.88 12.15
CA LYS A 141 -18.54 21.96 13.27
C LYS A 141 -17.44 20.90 13.36
N GLN A 142 -17.31 20.33 14.55
CA GLN A 142 -16.38 19.24 14.80
C GLN A 142 -16.95 17.91 14.29
N HIS A 143 -16.15 17.19 13.50
CA HIS A 143 -16.48 15.89 12.93
C HIS A 143 -15.36 14.87 13.21
N ARG A 144 -15.66 13.58 13.07
CA ARG A 144 -14.68 12.49 13.13
C ARG A 144 -14.62 11.82 11.77
N GLY A 145 -13.41 11.64 11.24
CA GLY A 145 -13.20 11.12 9.89
C GLY A 145 -11.97 10.24 9.77
N THR A 146 -11.92 9.51 8.65
CA THR A 146 -10.75 8.78 8.16
C THR A 146 -10.60 9.11 6.69
N PHE A 147 -9.39 9.51 6.27
CA PHE A 147 -9.11 10.08 4.96
C PHE A 147 -7.83 9.47 4.38
N ALA A 148 -7.73 9.49 3.06
CA ALA A 148 -6.52 9.19 2.33
C ALA A 148 -6.18 10.34 1.37
N PHE A 149 -4.89 10.67 1.29
CA PHE A 149 -4.29 11.52 0.26
C PHE A 149 -3.32 10.62 -0.52
N ILE A 150 -3.45 10.60 -1.85
CA ILE A 150 -2.73 9.73 -2.80
C ILE A 150 -2.33 10.58 -3.99
#